data_AF-A0A7R9LW70-F1
#
_entry.id   AF-A0A7R9LW70-F1
#
_cell.length_a   1.000
_cell.length_b   1.000
_cell.length_c   1.000
_cell.angle_alpha   90.00
_cell.angle_beta   90.00
_cell.angle_gamma   90.00
#
_symmetry.space_group_name_H-M   'P 1'
#
loop_
_entity.id
_entity.type
_entity.pdbx_description
1 polymer ?
#
loop_
_entity_poly.entity_id
_entity_poly.type
_entity_poly.pdbx_seq_one_letter_code
_entity_poly.pdbx_strand_id
1 'polypeptide(L)' 'MSTQGSQGFHNYERPVRSGDDEEEDPLETMLNKTGCKELHYSLQDCMAEHRDWRQCKDLVQQFKECMIIYEKNKSQNMSK' A
#
# COMPACT_ATOMS: atom_id res chain seq x y z
N MET A 1 41.07 12.86 -29.56
CA MET A 1 40.87 12.43 -28.16
C MET A 1 39.37 12.31 -27.95
N SER A 2 38.89 11.08 -27.84
CA SER A 2 37.48 10.71 -27.86
C SER A 2 36.80 11.05 -26.53
N THR A 3 35.83 11.96 -26.52
CA THR A 3 34.93 12.17 -25.37
C THR A 3 33.61 11.47 -25.68
N GLN A 4 33.49 10.21 -25.28
CA GLN A 4 32.21 9.52 -25.18
C GLN A 4 31.87 9.38 -23.70
N GLY A 5 30.65 9.76 -23.34
CA GLY A 5 30.12 9.60 -21.99
C GLY A 5 28.83 10.36 -21.74
N SER A 6 27.92 10.42 -22.71
CA SER A 6 26.55 10.90 -22.50
C SER A 6 25.79 9.89 -21.64
N GLN A 7 25.82 10.06 -20.32
CA GLN A 7 24.95 9.29 -19.42
C GLN A 7 23.61 10.03 -19.30
N GLY A 8 22.58 9.39 -19.88
CA GLY A 8 21.23 9.90 -19.96
C GLY A 8 20.57 10.04 -18.60
N PHE A 9 19.85 11.14 -18.43
CA PHE A 9 18.92 11.35 -17.33
C PHE A 9 17.69 10.47 -17.58
N HIS A 10 17.47 9.48 -16.71
CA HIS A 10 16.20 8.76 -16.71
C HIS A 10 15.13 9.73 -16.20
N ASN A 11 14.41 10.36 -17.13
CA ASN A 11 13.22 11.14 -16.81
C ASN A 11 12.13 10.19 -16.33
N TYR A 12 11.99 10.01 -15.01
CA TYR A 12 10.79 9.45 -14.40
C TYR A 12 9.74 10.56 -14.31
N GLU A 13 9.26 11.01 -15.46
CA GLU A 13 7.99 11.72 -15.53
C GLU A 13 6.91 10.71 -15.17
N ARG A 14 6.53 10.67 -13.88
CA ARG A 14 5.35 9.93 -13.43
C ARG A 14 4.16 10.50 -14.22
N PRO A 15 3.49 9.72 -15.08
CA PRO A 15 2.28 10.20 -15.71
C PRO A 15 1.26 10.45 -14.61
N VAL A 16 0.99 11.72 -14.33
CA VAL A 16 -0.11 12.11 -13.45
C VAL A 16 -1.37 11.80 -14.23
N ARG A 17 -2.08 10.73 -13.84
CA ARG A 17 -3.42 10.46 -14.36
C ARG A 17 -4.31 11.57 -13.81
N SER A 18 -4.49 12.64 -14.59
CA SER A 18 -5.56 13.60 -14.40
C SER A 18 -6.85 12.91 -14.80
N GLY A 19 -7.48 12.25 -13.83
CA GLY A 19 -8.75 11.55 -13.99
C GLY A 19 -9.53 11.72 -12.70
N ASP A 20 -10.38 12.74 -12.71
CA ASP A 20 -11.59 12.81 -11.90
C ASP A 20 -12.46 11.61 -12.30
N ASP A 21 -12.21 10.46 -11.68
CA ASP A 21 -13.03 9.27 -11.83
C ASP A 21 -13.12 8.67 -10.44
N GLU A 22 -14.34 8.34 -10.04
CA GLU A 22 -14.77 7.81 -8.74
C GLU A 22 -14.23 6.39 -8.46
N GLU A 23 -13.05 6.06 -9.00
CA GLU A 23 -12.37 4.79 -8.83
C GLU A 23 -11.80 4.74 -7.41
N GLU A 24 -12.52 4.07 -6.50
CA GLU A 24 -12.01 3.70 -5.17
C GLU A 24 -10.59 3.16 -5.31
N ASP A 25 -9.67 3.69 -4.51
CA ASP A 25 -8.27 3.27 -4.57
C ASP A 25 -8.21 1.72 -4.52
N PRO A 26 -7.46 1.07 -5.43
CA PRO A 26 -7.37 -0.38 -5.45
C PRO A 26 -7.02 -0.99 -4.09
N LEU A 27 -6.26 -0.26 -3.26
CA LEU A 27 -5.95 -0.63 -1.87
C LEU A 27 -7.20 -0.57 -0.99
N GLU A 28 -7.97 0.52 -1.05
CA GLU A 28 -9.22 0.69 -0.29
C GLU A 28 -10.24 -0.39 -0.65
N THR A 29 -10.37 -0.71 -1.94
CA THR A 29 -11.23 -1.82 -2.41
C THR A 29 -10.77 -3.16 -1.82
N MET A 30 -9.47 -3.42 -1.74
CA MET A 30 -8.95 -4.64 -1.11
C MET A 30 -9.16 -4.64 0.41
N LEU A 31 -8.99 -3.50 1.07
CA LEU A 31 -9.23 -3.34 2.51
C LEU A 31 -10.69 -3.57 2.88
N ASN A 32 -11.62 -3.05 2.07
CA ASN A 32 -13.05 -3.33 2.18
C ASN A 32 -13.34 -4.84 2.05
N LYS A 33 -12.73 -5.54 1.09
CA LYS A 33 -12.91 -6.99 0.88
C LYS A 33 -12.28 -7.86 1.97
N THR A 34 -11.17 -7.42 2.55
CA THR A 34 -10.42 -8.17 3.56
C THR A 34 -10.99 -7.97 4.98
N GLY A 35 -11.69 -6.87 5.22
CA GLY A 35 -12.13 -6.47 6.56
C GLY A 35 -11.02 -5.85 7.41
N CYS A 36 -9.80 -5.69 6.86
CA CYS A 36 -8.65 -5.12 7.58
C CYS A 36 -8.59 -3.58 7.50
N LYS A 37 -9.66 -2.94 7.02
CA LYS A 37 -9.74 -1.50 6.77
C LYS A 37 -9.57 -0.64 8.03
N GLU A 38 -10.16 -1.04 9.15
CA GLU A 38 -10.08 -0.30 10.41
C GLU A 38 -8.64 -0.21 10.94
N LEU A 39 -7.89 -1.31 10.84
CA LEU A 39 -6.47 -1.36 11.18
C LEU A 39 -5.63 -0.49 10.24
N HIS A 40 -6.01 -0.41 8.96
CA HIS A 40 -5.35 0.47 8.00
C HIS A 40 -5.51 1.94 8.38
N TYR A 41 -6.74 2.39 8.70
CA TYR A 41 -6.97 3.76 9.14
C TYR A 41 -6.30 4.07 10.47
N SER A 42 -6.36 3.15 11.43
CA SER A 42 -5.65 3.31 12.71
C SER A 42 -4.14 3.50 12.50
N LEU A 43 -3.56 2.79 11.52
CA LEU A 43 -2.16 2.93 11.14
C LEU A 43 -1.88 4.26 10.46
N GLN A 44 -2.75 4.72 9.55
CA GLN A 44 -2.66 6.04 8.95
C GLN A 44 -2.71 7.14 10.01
N ASP A 45 -3.64 7.05 10.97
CA ASP A 45 -3.79 8.00 12.07
C ASP A 45 -2.55 8.02 12.95
N CYS A 46 -2.02 6.85 13.33
CA CYS A 46 -0.78 6.77 14.11
C CYS A 46 0.42 7.41 13.36
N MET A 47 0.52 7.19 12.05
CA MET A 47 1.58 7.82 11.24
C MET A 47 1.36 9.32 11.09
N ALA A 48 0.11 9.79 11.02
CA ALA A 48 -0.22 11.22 10.97
C ALA A 48 0.11 11.94 12.28
N GLU A 49 -0.18 11.30 13.42
CA GLU A 49 0.07 11.85 14.76
C GLU A 49 1.55 11.80 15.13
N HIS A 50 2.15 10.61 15.11
CA HIS A 50 3.49 10.40 15.65
C HIS A 50 4.60 10.61 14.61
N ARG A 51 4.30 10.37 13.32
CA ARG A 51 5.29 10.34 12.22
C ARG A 51 6.50 9.44 12.48
N ASP A 52 6.39 8.52 13.43
CA ASP A 52 7.41 7.52 13.76
C ASP A 52 6.76 6.14 13.69
N TRP A 53 7.17 5.36 12.70
CA TRP A 53 6.67 4.00 12.48
C TRP A 53 6.98 3.06 13.64
N ARG A 54 7.98 3.35 14.49
CA ARG A 54 8.32 2.52 15.65
C ARG A 54 7.23 2.55 16.71
N GLN A 55 6.56 3.70 16.86
CA GLN A 55 5.41 3.86 17.76
C GLN A 55 4.19 3.14 17.18
N CYS A 56 4.07 3.08 15.86
CA CYS A 56 3.00 2.37 15.15
C CYS A 56 3.28 0.88 14.92
N LYS A 57 4.38 0.33 15.45
CA LYS A 57 4.80 -1.06 15.20
C LYS A 57 3.72 -2.08 15.57
N ASP A 58 3.00 -1.83 16.65
CA ASP A 58 1.94 -2.72 17.11
C ASP A 58 0.78 -2.78 16.11
N LEU A 59 0.32 -1.61 15.63
CA LEU A 59 -0.69 -1.48 14.58
C LEU A 59 -0.24 -2.15 13.27
N VAL A 60 1.04 -2.01 12.89
CA VAL A 60 1.60 -2.68 11.71
C VAL A 60 1.53 -4.20 11.86
N GLN A 61 1.84 -4.72 13.05
CA GLN A 61 1.82 -6.15 13.32
C GLN A 61 0.39 -6.71 13.27
N GLN A 62 -0.58 -6.02 13.88
CA GLN A 62 -1.99 -6.38 13.82
C GLN A 62 -2.52 -6.37 12.37
N PHE A 63 -2.18 -5.33 11.61
CA PHE A 63 -2.55 -5.22 10.20
C PHE A 63 -1.99 -6.40 9.36
N LYS A 64 -0.73 -6.76 9.60
CA LYS A 64 -0.08 -7.90 8.95
C LYS A 64 -0.78 -9.23 9.29
N GLU A 65 -1.14 -9.44 10.54
CA GLU A 65 -1.85 -10.64 10.97
C GLU A 65 -3.22 -10.76 10.31
N CYS A 66 -3.96 -9.65 10.22
CA CYS A 66 -5.23 -9.59 9.52
C CYS A 66 -5.09 -10.03 8.04
N MET A 67 -4.07 -9.52 7.34
CA MET A 67 -3.79 -9.90 5.95
C MET A 67 -3.38 -11.36 5.79
N ILE A 68 -2.60 -11.92 6.72
CA ILE A 68 -2.24 -13.34 6.72
C ILE A 68 -3.49 -14.24 6.87
N ILE A 69 -4.42 -13.85 7.75
CA ILE A 69 -5.68 -14.59 7.93
C ILE A 69 -6.52 -14.51 6.64
N TYR A 70 -6.59 -13.34 6.01
CA TYR A 70 -7.28 -13.18 4.73
C TYR A 70 -6.69 -14.07 3.63
N GLU A 71 -5.37 -14.09 3.45
CA GLU A 71 -4.70 -14.93 2.44
C GLU A 71 -4.94 -16.43 2.68
N LYS A 72 -4.95 -16.86 3.95
CA LYS A 72 -5.33 -18.23 4.33
C LYS A 72 -6.80 -18.52 3.97
N ASN A 73 -7.71 -17.62 4.29
CA ASN A 73 -9.13 -17.81 3.98
C ASN A 73 -9.40 -17.79 2.47
N LYS A 74 -8.71 -16.92 1.72
CA LYS A 74 -8.79 -16.83 0.26
C LYS A 74 -8.33 -18.12 -0.40
N SER A 75 -7.17 -18.65 -0.01
CA SER A 75 -6.67 -19.93 -0.55
C SER A 75 -7.60 -21.12 -0.24
N GLN A 76 -8.24 -21.14 0.94
CA GLN A 76 -9.24 -22.17 1.27
C GLN A 76 -10.54 -22.03 0.45
N ASN A 77 -11.03 -20.80 0.26
CA ASN A 77 -12.23 -20.55 -0.55
C ASN A 77 -11.98 -20.79 -2.06
N MET A 78 -10.75 -20.67 -2.53
CA MET A 78 -10.38 -20.91 -3.94
C MET A 78 -10.15 -22.40 -4.26
N SER A 79 -10.14 -23.27 -3.24
CA SER A 79 -9.97 -24.72 -3.38
C SER A 79 -11.30 -25.50 -3.26
N LYS A 80 -12.44 -24.81 -3.30
CA LYS A 80 -13.78 -25.37 -3.23
C LYS A 80 -14.58 -25.01 -4.47
#